data_AF-A0A536XJQ0-F1
#
_entry.id   AF-A0A536XJQ0-F1
#
_cell.length_a   1.000
_cell.length_b   1.000
_cell.length_c   1.000
_cell.angle_alpha   90.00
_cell.angle_beta   90.00
_cell.angle_gamma   90.00
#
_symmetry.space_group_name_H-M   'P 1'
#
loop_
_entity.id
_entity.type
_entity.pdbx_description
1 polymer ?
#
loop_
_entity_poly.entity_id
_entity_poly.type
_entity_poly.pdbx_seq_one_letter_code
_entity_poly.pdbx_strand_id
1 'polypeptide(L)'
;MTSEHCAMQLTYRSPSGDRGFTLVEALVALLVLSFGMLAIAGFQTTLSRNSDLAKQRTEAMRLGQQRIEALRSYGSVQADPTMFDYTEVVSGNSTRTTNTTYNLVWTVTANAVDTEKWINMQVSWADRTGTTQSVQLLSVISKFDPSSIGSLATGPGGVNVRKPKNRNVNIPYPAVGLSGGTQSAFSPPPASGFYVFDNTTGNVVKSCSGTLPAEGGTLPPSGCSDVDARLLSGYVRFETSGGNPTASSVENASSTTLPLSSTTPMSFDFSNFTPSSPGNPTYTCYSQRQKTLRSNSTGAETTFPEAQSESGYSVTARFIAYACIVTPVDHDSSTATAKRWWGKVTIIPNTVSADGTTWSLGTTSSTYKVCRYSGDYNVNSAISNSEHPLWYRAVTGALDSQNFVVILGNKDCPTDVAAAPLANPADYVNTNTTDHQPTGELSFQCATSACTGANKTTLEPATTSTDLPME
;
A
#
# COMPACT_ATOMS: atom_id res chain seq x y z
N MET A 1 -33.25 65.58 -72.24
CA MET A 1 -33.68 66.51 -71.17
C MET A 1 -32.47 66.80 -70.32
N THR A 2 -32.23 68.09 -70.16
CA THR A 2 -31.19 68.77 -69.39
C THR A 2 -31.23 68.45 -67.90
N SER A 3 -30.06 68.38 -67.27
CA SER A 3 -29.69 69.11 -66.03
C SER A 3 -28.78 68.27 -65.11
N GLU A 4 -27.50 68.64 -65.18
CA GLU A 4 -26.64 69.11 -64.08
C GLU A 4 -26.20 68.18 -62.93
N HIS A 5 -24.88 68.24 -62.76
CA HIS A 5 -24.05 67.67 -61.70
C HIS A 5 -24.25 68.37 -60.36
N CYS A 6 -24.07 67.63 -59.26
CA CYS A 6 -23.64 68.18 -57.98
C CYS A 6 -22.54 67.31 -57.36
N ALA A 7 -21.55 68.00 -56.79
CA ALA A 7 -20.20 67.58 -56.49
C ALA A 7 -20.05 66.59 -55.33
N MET A 8 -19.00 65.75 -55.42
CA MET A 8 -18.29 65.24 -54.26
C MET A 8 -16.79 65.54 -54.45
N GLN A 9 -16.31 66.58 -53.77
CA GLN A 9 -14.89 66.93 -53.74
C GLN A 9 -14.12 65.94 -52.87
N LEU A 10 -13.29 65.09 -53.50
CA LEU A 10 -12.25 64.34 -52.82
C LEU A 10 -11.08 65.28 -52.50
N THR A 11 -10.94 65.64 -51.21
CA THR A 11 -9.76 66.33 -50.71
C THR A 11 -8.61 65.34 -50.56
N TYR A 12 -7.74 65.27 -51.58
CA TYR A 12 -6.47 64.57 -51.49
C TYR A 12 -5.54 65.37 -50.56
N ARG A 13 -5.40 64.95 -49.29
CA ARG A 13 -4.30 65.40 -48.43
C ARG A 13 -3.01 64.77 -48.95
N SER A 14 -2.15 65.60 -49.56
CA SER A 14 -0.75 65.24 -49.81
C SER A 14 -0.08 64.78 -48.50
N PRO A 15 0.64 63.65 -48.49
CA PRO A 15 1.56 63.35 -47.41
C PRO A 15 2.70 64.36 -47.47
N SER A 16 2.76 65.25 -46.49
CA SER A 16 3.86 66.20 -46.31
C SER A 16 5.03 65.50 -45.63
N GLY A 17 6.14 65.34 -46.35
CA GLY A 17 7.45 65.04 -45.79
C GLY A 17 8.01 63.67 -46.13
N ASP A 18 8.34 63.46 -47.41
CA ASP A 18 9.36 62.48 -47.79
C ASP A 18 10.71 62.91 -47.20
N ARG A 19 10.96 62.52 -45.95
CA ARG A 19 12.32 62.40 -45.44
C ARG A 19 12.88 61.11 -46.03
N GLY A 20 13.58 61.24 -47.15
CA GLY A 20 14.32 60.13 -47.75
C GLY A 20 15.21 59.46 -46.70
N PHE A 21 15.14 58.13 -46.65
CA PHE A 21 16.01 57.30 -45.80
C PHE A 21 17.47 57.71 -46.01
N THR A 22 18.19 58.00 -44.94
CA THR A 22 19.62 58.25 -45.05
C THR A 22 20.33 56.93 -45.34
N LEU A 23 21.33 56.93 -46.23
CA LEU A 23 22.09 55.72 -46.62
C LEU A 23 22.73 55.03 -45.39
N VAL A 24 23.08 55.81 -44.36
CA VAL A 24 23.60 55.31 -43.08
C VAL A 24 22.55 54.51 -42.32
N GLU A 25 21.29 54.95 -42.32
CA GLU A 25 20.19 54.26 -41.64
C GLU A 25 19.88 52.90 -42.30
N ALA A 26 19.90 52.85 -43.63
CA ALA A 26 19.75 51.59 -44.37
C ALA A 26 20.90 50.60 -44.08
N LEU A 27 22.14 51.10 -43.94
CA LEU A 27 23.30 50.28 -43.55
C LEU A 27 23.19 49.76 -42.11
N VAL A 28 22.77 50.60 -41.17
CA VAL A 28 22.57 50.19 -39.77
C VAL A 28 21.44 49.17 -39.67
N ALA A 29 20.33 49.37 -40.37
CA ALA A 29 19.22 48.43 -40.41
C ALA A 29 19.62 47.07 -40.99
N LEU A 30 20.40 47.06 -42.09
CA LEU A 30 20.95 45.84 -42.69
C LEU A 30 21.88 45.11 -41.70
N LEU A 31 22.74 45.85 -40.99
CA LEU A 31 23.66 45.29 -40.01
C LEU A 31 22.90 44.65 -38.84
N VAL A 32 21.91 45.33 -38.27
CA VAL A 32 21.07 44.79 -37.19
C VAL A 32 20.30 43.56 -37.65
N LEU A 33 19.71 43.58 -38.85
CA LEU A 33 19.04 42.42 -39.43
C LEU A 33 19.98 41.22 -39.62
N SER A 34 21.20 41.47 -40.09
CA SER A 34 22.18 40.40 -40.30
C SER A 34 22.57 39.70 -38.99
N PHE A 35 22.81 40.46 -37.91
CA PHE A 35 23.06 39.89 -36.58
C PHE A 35 21.82 39.18 -36.02
N GLY A 36 20.63 39.74 -36.23
CA GLY A 36 19.37 39.11 -35.83
C GLY A 36 19.14 37.74 -36.50
N MET A 37 19.40 37.63 -37.81
CA MET A 37 19.29 36.37 -38.54
C MET A 37 20.31 35.33 -38.06
N LEU A 38 21.54 35.75 -37.75
CA LEU A 38 22.57 34.85 -37.23
C LEU A 38 22.18 34.28 -35.85
N ALA A 39 21.60 35.10 -34.98
CA ALA A 39 21.10 34.67 -33.68
C ALA A 39 19.96 33.63 -33.83
N ILE A 40 19.02 33.85 -34.75
CA ILE A 40 17.92 32.92 -35.04
C ILE A 40 18.45 31.58 -35.58
N ALA A 41 19.44 31.61 -36.48
CA ALA A 41 20.04 30.39 -37.02
C ALA A 41 20.70 29.52 -35.94
N GLY A 42 21.41 30.16 -34.98
CA GLY A 42 21.97 29.47 -33.82
C GLY A 42 20.90 28.87 -32.90
N PHE A 43 19.80 29.60 -32.69
CA PHE A 43 18.65 29.12 -31.91
C PHE A 43 17.94 27.94 -32.59
N GLN A 44 17.66 28.03 -33.90
CA GLN A 44 17.04 26.94 -34.68
C GLN A 44 17.90 25.67 -34.66
N THR A 45 19.21 25.83 -34.79
CA THR A 45 20.15 24.71 -34.66
C THR A 45 20.02 24.05 -33.29
N THR A 46 20.00 24.84 -32.20
CA THR A 46 19.87 24.33 -30.83
C THR A 46 18.52 23.66 -30.56
N LEU A 47 17.43 24.14 -31.16
CA LEU A 47 16.13 23.49 -31.06
C LEU A 47 16.11 22.12 -31.76
N SER A 48 16.68 22.03 -32.97
CA SER A 48 16.85 20.76 -33.67
C SER A 48 17.74 19.80 -32.85
N ARG A 49 18.90 20.32 -32.37
CA ARG A 49 19.60 19.97 -31.11
C ARG A 49 18.84 19.03 -30.19
N ASN A 50 18.00 19.69 -29.43
CA ASN A 50 17.27 19.15 -28.31
C ASN A 50 16.13 18.23 -28.76
N SER A 51 15.51 18.50 -29.92
CA SER A 51 14.48 17.64 -30.49
C SER A 51 15.00 16.24 -30.80
N ASP A 52 16.17 16.13 -31.41
CA ASP A 52 16.74 14.82 -31.74
C ASP A 52 17.19 14.06 -30.49
N LEU A 53 17.78 14.75 -29.51
CA LEU A 53 18.14 14.14 -28.23
C LEU A 53 16.89 13.64 -27.48
N ALA A 54 15.80 14.43 -27.48
CA ALA A 54 14.54 14.02 -26.88
C ALA A 54 13.96 12.77 -27.57
N LYS A 55 13.94 12.73 -28.91
CA LYS A 55 13.54 11.53 -29.66
C LYS A 55 14.40 10.32 -29.31
N GLN A 56 15.72 10.51 -29.22
CA GLN A 56 16.63 9.42 -28.88
C GLN A 56 16.37 8.87 -27.47
N ARG A 57 16.05 9.73 -26.50
CA ARG A 57 15.69 9.33 -25.12
C ARG A 57 14.38 8.56 -25.08
N THR A 58 13.35 9.03 -25.78
CA THR A 58 12.06 8.31 -25.88
C THR A 58 12.26 6.92 -26.48
N GLU A 59 13.07 6.80 -27.52
CA GLU A 59 13.38 5.51 -28.12
C GLU A 59 14.20 4.60 -27.19
N ALA A 60 15.19 5.15 -26.47
CA ALA A 60 15.93 4.40 -25.45
C ALA A 60 15.03 3.86 -24.35
N MET A 61 14.06 4.65 -23.86
CA MET A 61 13.06 4.21 -22.90
C MET A 61 12.18 3.11 -23.48
N ARG A 62 11.69 3.27 -24.70
CA ARG A 62 10.86 2.27 -25.39
C ARG A 62 11.60 0.94 -25.54
N LEU A 63 12.86 0.96 -25.96
CA LEU A 63 13.70 -0.23 -26.09
C LEU A 63 13.99 -0.90 -24.75
N GLY A 64 14.30 -0.11 -23.71
CA GLY A 64 14.51 -0.61 -22.36
C GLY A 64 13.25 -1.27 -21.78
N GLN A 65 12.09 -0.62 -21.95
CA GLN A 65 10.79 -1.17 -21.56
C GLN A 65 10.47 -2.45 -22.33
N GLN A 66 10.61 -2.45 -23.66
CA GLN A 66 10.39 -3.63 -24.49
C GLN A 66 11.22 -4.83 -24.01
N ARG A 67 12.49 -4.60 -23.63
CA ARG A 67 13.33 -5.67 -23.12
C ARG A 67 12.91 -6.13 -21.73
N ILE A 68 12.50 -5.22 -20.84
CA ILE A 68 11.93 -5.59 -19.54
C ILE A 68 10.65 -6.41 -19.70
N GLU A 69 9.74 -6.04 -20.61
CA GLU A 69 8.52 -6.82 -20.88
C GLU A 69 8.85 -8.21 -21.44
N ALA A 70 9.86 -8.33 -22.30
CA ALA A 70 10.33 -9.64 -22.77
C ALA A 70 10.89 -10.52 -21.64
N LEU A 71 11.46 -9.92 -20.58
CA LEU A 71 11.87 -10.67 -19.38
C LEU A 71 10.66 -11.03 -18.50
N ARG A 72 9.56 -10.27 -18.56
CA ARG A 72 8.31 -10.58 -17.84
C ARG A 72 7.46 -11.64 -18.51
N SER A 73 7.64 -11.87 -19.81
CA SER A 73 6.83 -12.80 -20.60
C SER A 73 7.20 -14.27 -20.44
N TYR A 74 7.76 -14.68 -19.30
CA TYR A 74 7.99 -16.10 -19.02
C TYR A 74 6.65 -16.82 -18.88
N GLY A 75 6.56 -18.04 -19.39
CA GLY A 75 5.32 -18.81 -19.37
C GLY A 75 5.33 -20.02 -18.45
N SER A 76 6.50 -20.36 -17.88
CA SER A 76 6.62 -21.40 -16.84
C SER A 76 7.52 -20.91 -15.71
N VAL A 77 7.22 -21.36 -14.49
CA VAL A 77 8.03 -21.10 -13.29
C VAL A 77 9.18 -22.10 -13.15
N GLN A 78 8.99 -23.30 -13.68
CA GLN A 78 9.98 -24.37 -13.68
C GLN A 78 10.69 -24.41 -15.02
N ALA A 79 11.89 -25.00 -15.04
CA ALA A 79 12.65 -25.15 -16.26
C ALA A 79 11.81 -25.89 -17.32
N ASP A 80 11.60 -25.26 -18.47
CA ASP A 80 10.78 -25.82 -19.55
C ASP A 80 11.52 -25.66 -20.88
N PRO A 81 11.90 -26.74 -21.56
CA PRO A 81 12.67 -26.66 -22.80
C PRO A 81 11.85 -26.14 -24.00
N THR A 82 10.52 -25.98 -23.85
CA THR A 82 9.62 -25.61 -24.95
C THR A 82 9.21 -24.14 -24.94
N MET A 83 9.54 -23.40 -23.88
CA MET A 83 9.14 -22.00 -23.72
C MET A 83 10.10 -21.22 -22.83
N PHE A 84 10.02 -19.89 -22.89
CA PHE A 84 10.80 -19.03 -22.01
C PHE A 84 10.33 -19.18 -20.56
N ASP A 85 11.23 -19.58 -19.66
CA ASP A 85 10.91 -19.87 -18.25
C ASP A 85 11.51 -18.87 -17.25
N TYR A 86 11.04 -18.91 -16.00
CA TYR A 86 11.47 -17.98 -14.95
C TYR A 86 12.96 -18.11 -14.60
N THR A 87 13.54 -19.30 -14.76
CA THR A 87 14.97 -19.53 -14.49
C THR A 87 15.84 -18.83 -15.54
N GLU A 88 15.34 -18.69 -16.77
CA GLU A 88 15.98 -17.99 -17.89
C GLU A 88 15.91 -16.45 -17.82
N VAL A 89 15.19 -15.89 -16.83
CA VAL A 89 15.26 -14.46 -16.52
C VAL A 89 16.64 -14.16 -15.89
N VAL A 90 17.64 -13.89 -16.72
CA VAL A 90 19.04 -13.67 -16.33
C VAL A 90 19.61 -12.37 -16.91
N SER A 91 20.73 -11.92 -16.34
CA SER A 91 21.49 -10.76 -16.82
C SER A 91 21.94 -10.95 -18.27
N GLY A 92 22.08 -9.85 -19.01
CA GLY A 92 22.53 -9.90 -20.39
C GLY A 92 22.69 -8.54 -21.02
N ASN A 93 23.02 -8.55 -22.31
CA ASN A 93 23.17 -7.34 -23.10
C ASN A 93 22.62 -7.57 -24.52
N SER A 94 22.29 -6.48 -25.20
CA SER A 94 21.84 -6.47 -26.59
C SER A 94 22.14 -5.12 -27.21
N THR A 95 22.42 -5.11 -28.51
CA THR A 95 22.55 -3.87 -29.28
C THR A 95 21.37 -3.74 -30.24
N ARG A 96 20.84 -2.53 -30.40
CA ARG A 96 19.79 -2.20 -31.37
C ARG A 96 20.14 -0.93 -32.11
N THR A 97 20.07 -0.99 -33.43
CA THR A 97 20.34 0.16 -34.30
C THR A 97 19.04 0.58 -34.97
N THR A 98 18.64 1.84 -34.75
CA THR A 98 17.51 2.47 -35.44
C THR A 98 18.00 3.74 -36.11
N ASN A 99 17.96 4.87 -35.42
CA ASN A 99 18.55 6.15 -35.84
C ASN A 99 19.96 6.38 -35.27
N THR A 100 20.27 5.73 -34.15
CA THR A 100 21.60 5.59 -33.56
C THR A 100 21.74 4.16 -33.03
N THR A 101 22.93 3.81 -32.55
CA THR A 101 23.19 2.50 -31.96
C THR A 101 22.98 2.57 -30.45
N TYR A 102 22.00 1.82 -29.96
CA TYR A 102 21.67 1.67 -28.55
C TYR A 102 22.25 0.38 -28.00
N ASN A 103 23.01 0.48 -26.92
CA ASN A 103 23.54 -0.64 -26.16
C ASN A 103 22.70 -0.81 -24.89
N LEU A 104 21.98 -1.92 -24.81
CA LEU A 104 21.17 -2.32 -23.67
C LEU A 104 21.98 -3.29 -22.82
N VAL A 105 22.07 -3.03 -21.52
CA VAL A 105 22.67 -3.92 -20.53
C VAL A 105 21.68 -4.03 -19.39
N TRP A 106 21.27 -5.26 -19.05
CA TRP A 106 20.42 -5.50 -17.89
C TRP A 106 21.10 -6.45 -16.90
N THR A 107 21.07 -6.06 -15.64
CA THR A 107 21.58 -6.89 -14.53
C THR A 107 20.39 -7.40 -13.73
N VAL A 108 20.32 -8.71 -13.56
CA VAL A 108 19.31 -9.39 -12.76
C VAL A 108 19.94 -9.82 -11.45
N THR A 109 19.37 -9.35 -10.33
CA THR A 109 19.77 -9.73 -8.97
C THR A 109 18.62 -10.50 -8.33
N ALA A 110 18.87 -11.74 -7.94
CA ALA A 110 17.91 -12.55 -7.19
C ALA A 110 18.13 -12.35 -5.68
N ASN A 111 17.05 -12.34 -4.90
CA ASN A 111 17.12 -12.44 -3.46
C ASN A 111 17.12 -13.95 -3.07
N ALA A 112 17.93 -14.32 -2.06
CA ALA A 112 17.97 -15.69 -1.55
C ALA A 112 16.71 -16.05 -0.72
N VAL A 113 16.05 -15.04 -0.16
CA VAL A 113 14.87 -15.18 0.73
C VAL A 113 13.58 -14.96 -0.05
N ASP A 114 13.55 -13.95 -0.92
CA ASP A 114 12.36 -13.60 -1.70
C ASP A 114 12.50 -14.11 -3.13
N THR A 115 11.46 -14.78 -3.65
CA THR A 115 11.46 -15.38 -4.99
C THR A 115 11.27 -14.35 -6.11
N GLU A 116 11.83 -13.16 -5.95
CA GLU A 116 11.75 -12.05 -6.89
C GLU A 116 13.13 -11.74 -7.48
N LYS A 117 13.12 -11.22 -8.70
CA LYS A 117 14.31 -10.82 -9.44
C LYS A 117 14.25 -9.33 -9.71
N TRP A 118 15.23 -8.61 -9.17
CA TRP A 118 15.41 -7.18 -9.40
C TRP A 118 16.18 -6.97 -10.70
N ILE A 119 15.71 -6.05 -11.54
CA ILE A 119 16.28 -5.74 -12.84
C ILE A 119 16.73 -4.30 -12.87
N ASN A 120 18.03 -4.11 -13.11
CA ASN A 120 18.61 -2.82 -13.43
C ASN A 120 18.94 -2.77 -14.92
N MET A 121 18.14 -2.05 -15.70
CA MET A 121 18.29 -1.88 -17.14
C MET A 121 18.97 -0.55 -17.45
N GLN A 122 20.09 -0.58 -18.16
CA GLN A 122 20.78 0.58 -18.67
C GLN A 122 20.79 0.54 -20.19
N VAL A 123 20.33 1.63 -20.82
CA VAL A 123 20.38 1.83 -22.27
C VAL A 123 21.30 3.00 -22.55
N SER A 124 22.37 2.79 -23.31
CA SER A 124 23.37 3.82 -23.66
C SER A 124 23.52 3.99 -25.17
N TRP A 125 23.78 5.20 -25.64
CA TRP A 125 24.00 5.52 -27.05
C TRP A 125 24.89 6.75 -27.20
N ALA A 126 25.51 6.92 -28.37
CA ALA A 126 26.16 8.18 -28.73
C ALA A 126 25.16 9.11 -29.42
N ASP A 127 25.05 10.36 -28.95
CA ASP A 127 24.32 11.38 -29.67
C ASP A 127 25.09 11.86 -30.91
N ARG A 128 24.48 12.74 -31.72
CA ARG A 128 25.10 13.24 -32.97
C ARG A 128 26.40 14.04 -32.77
N THR A 129 26.71 14.45 -31.55
CA THR A 129 27.95 15.16 -31.21
C THR A 129 29.06 14.20 -30.76
N GLY A 130 28.75 12.90 -30.70
CA GLY A 130 29.64 11.86 -30.16
C GLY A 130 29.59 11.75 -28.64
N THR A 131 28.74 12.52 -27.96
CA THR A 131 28.61 12.45 -26.51
C THR A 131 27.76 11.23 -26.14
N THR A 132 28.25 10.41 -25.21
CA THR A 132 27.50 9.24 -24.74
C THR A 132 26.38 9.68 -23.79
N GLN A 133 25.17 9.21 -24.07
CA GLN A 133 23.96 9.41 -23.28
C GLN A 133 23.49 8.06 -22.75
N SER A 134 22.77 8.06 -21.63
CA SER A 134 22.18 6.84 -21.07
C SER A 134 20.88 7.09 -20.33
N VAL A 135 20.02 6.08 -20.29
CA VAL A 135 18.79 6.02 -19.48
C VAL A 135 18.83 4.74 -18.65
N GLN A 136 18.35 4.82 -17.41
CA GLN A 136 18.25 3.69 -16.49
C GLN A 136 16.77 3.43 -16.14
N LEU A 137 16.37 2.16 -16.17
CA LEU A 137 15.05 1.70 -15.76
C LEU A 137 15.22 0.62 -14.69
N LEU A 138 14.47 0.74 -13.60
CA LEU A 138 14.42 -0.24 -12.52
C LEU A 138 13.10 -1.01 -12.60
N SER A 139 13.16 -2.33 -12.41
CA SER A 139 11.99 -3.20 -12.42
C SER A 139 12.20 -4.36 -11.46
N VAL A 140 11.10 -4.97 -11.03
CA VAL A 140 11.10 -6.23 -10.27
C VAL A 140 10.19 -7.22 -10.97
N ILE A 141 10.60 -8.49 -11.03
CA ILE A 141 9.81 -9.60 -11.57
C ILE A 141 9.67 -10.65 -10.48
N SER A 142 8.45 -10.81 -9.96
CA SER A 142 8.11 -11.86 -9.01
C SER A 142 7.96 -13.22 -9.71
N LYS A 143 8.27 -14.30 -9.00
CA LYS A 143 7.97 -15.68 -9.39
C LYS A 143 6.49 -15.98 -9.08
N PHE A 144 5.67 -16.17 -10.11
CA PHE A 144 4.29 -16.65 -10.01
C PHE A 144 3.99 -17.54 -11.22
N ASP A 145 3.05 -18.48 -11.10
CA ASP A 145 2.69 -19.35 -12.22
C ASP A 145 1.76 -18.60 -13.20
N PRO A 146 2.17 -18.34 -14.45
CA PRO A 146 1.35 -17.61 -15.42
C PRO A 146 0.02 -18.32 -15.74
N SER A 147 -0.05 -19.65 -15.60
CA SER A 147 -1.30 -20.41 -15.77
C SER A 147 -2.34 -20.06 -14.69
N SER A 148 -1.91 -19.59 -13.51
CA SER A 148 -2.80 -19.12 -12.45
C SER A 148 -3.52 -17.82 -12.81
N ILE A 149 -3.02 -17.05 -13.78
CA ILE A 149 -3.71 -15.85 -14.28
C ILE A 149 -4.98 -16.22 -15.03
N GLY A 150 -5.02 -17.37 -15.71
CA GLY A 150 -6.23 -17.87 -16.37
C GLY A 150 -7.38 -18.17 -15.40
N SER A 151 -7.06 -18.41 -14.12
CA SER A 151 -8.04 -18.61 -13.05
C SER A 151 -8.64 -17.32 -12.49
N LEU A 152 -8.00 -16.15 -12.71
CA LEU A 152 -8.56 -14.84 -12.38
C LEU A 152 -9.73 -14.45 -13.30
N ALA A 153 -9.80 -15.03 -14.50
CA ALA A 153 -10.86 -14.75 -15.47
C ALA A 153 -12.14 -15.57 -15.22
N THR A 154 -12.08 -16.59 -14.37
CA THR A 154 -13.27 -17.17 -13.75
C THR A 154 -13.61 -16.33 -12.53
N GLY A 155 -14.82 -15.77 -12.47
CA GLY A 155 -15.25 -14.76 -11.48
C GLY A 155 -15.02 -15.11 -9.99
N PRO A 156 -15.43 -14.23 -9.05
CA PRO A 156 -15.07 -14.33 -7.64
C PRO A 156 -15.65 -15.61 -7.02
N GLY A 157 -14.86 -16.66 -7.06
CA GLY A 157 -15.18 -17.98 -6.55
C GLY A 157 -13.89 -18.66 -6.13
N GLY A 158 -13.46 -18.39 -4.89
CA GLY A 158 -12.52 -19.25 -4.14
C GLY A 158 -11.08 -19.42 -4.64
N VAL A 159 -10.67 -18.81 -5.75
CA VAL A 159 -9.27 -18.88 -6.20
C VAL A 159 -8.42 -17.88 -5.43
N ASN A 160 -7.76 -18.38 -4.39
CA ASN A 160 -6.70 -17.68 -3.68
C ASN A 160 -5.52 -17.43 -4.63
N VAL A 161 -5.51 -16.28 -5.30
CA VAL A 161 -4.41 -15.84 -6.15
C VAL A 161 -3.15 -15.76 -5.30
N ARG A 162 -2.19 -16.66 -5.52
CA ARG A 162 -0.93 -16.67 -4.77
C ARG A 162 -0.11 -15.43 -5.13
N LYS A 163 0.22 -14.62 -4.13
CA LYS A 163 0.97 -13.35 -4.26
C LYS A 163 2.49 -13.63 -4.03
N PRO A 164 3.40 -12.63 -4.07
CA PRO A 164 4.84 -12.83 -3.87
C PRO A 164 5.15 -13.74 -2.67
N LYS A 165 6.18 -14.59 -2.81
CA LYS A 165 6.47 -15.76 -1.95
C LYS A 165 5.54 -16.97 -2.10
N ASN A 166 4.71 -17.01 -3.15
CA ASN A 166 3.85 -18.16 -3.50
C ASN A 166 2.90 -18.60 -2.35
N ARG A 167 2.32 -17.62 -1.65
CA ARG A 167 1.45 -17.85 -0.49
C ARG A 167 0.25 -16.89 -0.46
N ASN A 168 -0.71 -17.19 0.41
CA ASN A 168 -1.91 -16.37 0.62
C ASN A 168 -1.53 -14.97 1.15
N VAL A 169 -2.22 -13.94 0.66
CA VAL A 169 -1.93 -12.54 1.02
C VAL A 169 -2.17 -12.24 2.50
N ASN A 170 -3.08 -12.96 3.15
CA ASN A 170 -3.41 -12.73 4.56
C ASN A 170 -2.35 -13.32 5.51
N ILE A 171 -1.32 -14.00 4.98
CA ILE A 171 -0.16 -14.44 5.77
C ILE A 171 0.78 -13.25 5.94
N PRO A 172 1.18 -12.90 7.19
CA PRO A 172 2.08 -11.79 7.46
C PRO A 172 3.33 -11.81 6.57
N TYR A 173 3.69 -10.66 6.00
CA TYR A 173 4.91 -10.50 5.20
C TYR A 173 6.19 -11.03 5.88
N PRO A 174 6.44 -10.80 7.20
CA PRO A 174 7.62 -11.36 7.88
C PRO A 174 7.56 -12.87 8.15
N ALA A 175 6.49 -13.58 7.78
CA ALA A 175 6.44 -15.03 7.89
C ALA A 175 7.53 -15.70 7.03
N VAL A 176 8.07 -16.80 7.52
CA VAL A 176 9.07 -17.63 6.83
C VAL A 176 8.42 -18.83 6.16
N GLY A 177 8.82 -19.19 4.96
CA GLY A 177 8.37 -20.41 4.29
C GLY A 177 8.98 -21.65 4.92
N LEU A 178 8.20 -22.72 5.09
CA LEU A 178 8.67 -24.00 5.63
C LEU A 178 9.07 -24.97 4.51
N SER A 179 9.88 -25.98 4.86
CA SER A 179 10.24 -27.09 3.98
C SER A 179 8.98 -27.75 3.41
N GLY A 180 8.88 -27.87 2.09
CA GLY A 180 7.71 -28.42 1.40
C GLY A 180 6.81 -27.37 0.74
N GLY A 181 7.01 -26.07 1.01
CA GLY A 181 6.42 -24.97 0.24
C GLY A 181 4.91 -24.78 0.37
N THR A 182 4.22 -25.62 1.15
CA THR A 182 2.77 -25.54 1.40
C THR A 182 2.41 -24.74 2.65
N GLN A 183 3.38 -24.47 3.52
CA GLN A 183 3.17 -23.81 4.80
C GLN A 183 4.17 -22.68 5.03
N SER A 184 3.76 -21.69 5.82
CA SER A 184 4.62 -20.62 6.32
C SER A 184 4.50 -20.54 7.84
N ALA A 185 5.54 -20.10 8.54
CA ALA A 185 5.53 -19.89 9.98
C ALA A 185 5.76 -18.42 10.33
N PHE A 186 5.04 -17.91 11.33
CA PHE A 186 5.21 -16.56 11.83
C PHE A 186 5.16 -16.55 13.36
N SER A 187 6.07 -15.79 13.96
CA SER A 187 6.14 -15.56 15.40
C SER A 187 5.64 -14.15 15.69
N PRO A 188 4.42 -13.98 16.24
CA PRO A 188 3.94 -12.67 16.70
C PRO A 188 4.91 -12.11 17.74
N PRO A 189 5.41 -10.87 17.61
CA PRO A 189 6.20 -10.27 18.68
C PRO A 189 5.26 -9.88 19.86
N PRO A 190 5.56 -10.17 21.14
CA PRO A 190 6.77 -10.77 21.73
C PRO A 190 6.64 -12.27 22.08
N ALA A 191 5.80 -13.02 21.36
CA ALA A 191 5.53 -14.43 21.65
C ALA A 191 6.82 -15.28 21.71
N SER A 192 6.86 -16.22 22.65
CA SER A 192 7.93 -17.22 22.81
C SER A 192 7.70 -18.49 21.96
N GLY A 193 6.76 -18.43 21.03
CA GLY A 193 6.39 -19.50 20.11
C GLY A 193 5.88 -18.94 18.79
N PHE A 194 5.59 -19.82 17.84
CA PHE A 194 5.20 -19.45 16.49
C PHE A 194 3.98 -20.22 16.01
N TYR A 195 3.28 -19.64 15.04
CA TYR A 195 2.10 -20.23 14.41
C TYR A 195 2.42 -20.60 12.97
N VAL A 196 1.85 -21.71 12.51
CA VAL A 196 2.00 -22.21 11.14
C VAL A 196 0.74 -21.93 10.37
N PHE A 197 0.91 -21.40 9.17
CA PHE A 197 -0.13 -20.97 8.25
C PHE A 197 -0.12 -21.88 7.03
N ASP A 198 -1.31 -22.18 6.51
CA ASP A 198 -1.45 -22.82 5.20
C ASP A 198 -1.30 -21.77 4.10
N ASN A 199 -0.34 -21.97 3.18
CA ASN A 199 -0.05 -21.04 2.09
C ASN A 199 -1.21 -20.89 1.10
N THR A 200 -2.19 -21.78 1.11
CA THR A 200 -3.38 -21.71 0.26
C THR A 200 -4.47 -20.88 0.92
N THR A 201 -4.85 -21.22 2.15
CA THR A 201 -6.00 -20.59 2.84
C THR A 201 -5.64 -19.35 3.67
N GLY A 202 -4.37 -19.20 4.07
CA GLY A 202 -3.93 -18.15 4.99
C GLY A 202 -4.35 -18.38 6.45
N ASN A 203 -4.97 -19.52 6.76
CA ASN A 203 -5.42 -19.87 8.10
C ASN A 203 -4.27 -20.46 8.93
N VAL A 204 -4.35 -20.26 10.24
CA VAL A 204 -3.43 -20.89 11.20
C VAL A 204 -3.87 -22.34 11.38
N VAL A 205 -2.94 -23.26 11.10
CA VAL A 205 -3.15 -24.72 11.15
C VAL A 205 -2.41 -25.41 12.30
N LYS A 206 -1.35 -24.79 12.82
CA LYS A 206 -0.60 -25.31 13.99
C LYS A 206 -0.13 -24.17 14.90
N SER A 207 -0.05 -24.48 16.19
CA SER A 207 0.63 -23.67 17.21
C SER A 207 1.85 -24.43 17.70
N CYS A 208 3.01 -23.77 17.73
CA CYS A 208 4.29 -24.39 18.09
C CYS A 208 5.00 -23.59 19.18
N SER A 209 5.61 -24.31 20.12
CA SER A 209 6.51 -23.74 21.12
C SER A 209 7.96 -23.73 20.62
N GLY A 210 8.75 -22.76 21.07
CA GLY A 210 10.18 -22.64 20.74
C GLY A 210 10.48 -21.63 19.64
N THR A 211 11.70 -21.72 19.11
CA THR A 211 12.22 -20.74 18.14
C THR A 211 11.64 -20.97 16.75
N LEU A 212 11.25 -19.89 16.08
CA LEU A 212 10.84 -19.89 14.68
C LEU A 212 11.95 -20.50 13.80
N PRO A 213 11.64 -21.51 12.95
CA PRO A 213 12.61 -22.04 12.00
C PRO A 213 13.14 -20.98 11.02
N ALA A 214 14.30 -21.21 10.44
CA ALA A 214 14.78 -20.40 9.30
C ALA A 214 13.96 -20.71 8.04
N GLU A 215 14.04 -19.83 7.03
CA GLU A 215 13.43 -20.03 5.71
C GLU A 215 13.82 -21.39 5.12
N GLY A 216 12.84 -22.16 4.65
CA GLY A 216 13.02 -23.52 4.14
C GLY A 216 13.25 -24.59 5.21
N GLY A 217 13.19 -24.23 6.50
CA GLY A 217 13.38 -25.15 7.62
C GLY A 217 12.19 -26.09 7.86
N THR A 218 12.44 -27.20 8.57
CA THR A 218 11.41 -28.16 8.99
C THR A 218 10.79 -27.79 10.33
N LEU A 219 9.53 -28.17 10.55
CA LEU A 219 8.90 -28.06 11.87
C LEU A 219 9.62 -28.94 12.90
N PRO A 220 9.67 -28.53 14.18
CA PRO A 220 10.23 -29.35 15.24
C PRO A 220 9.42 -30.65 15.41
N PRO A 221 10.07 -31.78 15.73
CA PRO A 221 9.42 -33.09 15.82
C PRO A 221 8.42 -33.22 16.98
N SER A 222 8.49 -32.33 17.97
CA SER A 222 7.59 -32.26 19.12
C SER A 222 7.37 -30.80 19.52
N GLY A 223 6.23 -30.49 20.16
CA GLY A 223 5.93 -29.13 20.65
C GLY A 223 5.05 -28.30 19.72
N CYS A 224 4.52 -28.90 18.65
CA CYS A 224 3.49 -28.35 17.77
C CYS A 224 2.17 -29.10 17.94
N SER A 225 1.07 -28.37 18.11
CA SER A 225 -0.30 -28.90 18.14
C SER A 225 -1.12 -28.36 16.99
N ASP A 226 -2.00 -29.19 16.42
CA ASP A 226 -2.97 -28.74 15.41
C ASP A 226 -3.97 -27.76 16.03
N VAL A 227 -4.20 -26.66 15.32
CA VAL A 227 -5.13 -25.59 15.74
C VAL A 227 -5.83 -25.09 14.49
N ASP A 228 -7.13 -24.84 14.57
CA ASP A 228 -7.89 -24.18 13.51
C ASP A 228 -8.17 -22.75 13.97
N ALA A 229 -7.33 -21.80 13.56
CA ALA A 229 -7.43 -20.42 14.00
C ALA A 229 -7.27 -19.41 12.85
N ARG A 230 -7.69 -18.17 13.10
CA ARG A 230 -7.61 -17.03 12.21
C ARG A 230 -6.72 -15.97 12.85
N LEU A 231 -5.80 -15.43 12.05
CA LEU A 231 -5.02 -14.28 12.48
C LEU A 231 -5.87 -13.02 12.31
N LEU A 232 -5.95 -12.20 13.35
CA LEU A 232 -6.38 -10.81 13.29
C LEU A 232 -5.18 -9.95 13.64
N SER A 233 -4.71 -9.09 12.74
CA SER A 233 -3.50 -8.30 12.98
C SER A 233 -3.58 -6.90 12.41
N GLY A 234 -2.79 -5.99 12.99
CA GLY A 234 -2.71 -4.61 12.55
C GLY A 234 -1.73 -3.82 13.40
N TYR A 235 -1.79 -2.50 13.26
CA TYR A 235 -1.01 -1.58 14.07
C TYR A 235 -1.90 -0.52 14.73
N VAL A 236 -1.41 0.01 15.84
CA VAL A 236 -1.99 1.14 16.55
C VAL A 236 -1.01 2.30 16.52
N ARG A 237 -1.42 3.40 15.90
CA ARG A 237 -0.68 4.66 15.84
C ARG A 237 -1.21 5.64 16.88
N PHE A 238 -0.44 6.69 17.13
CA PHE A 238 -0.80 7.75 18.06
C PHE A 238 -0.67 9.08 17.34
N GLU A 239 -1.70 9.91 17.42
CA GLU A 239 -1.66 11.30 16.97
C GLU A 239 -2.26 12.16 18.08
N THR A 240 -1.39 12.59 18.98
CA THR A 240 -1.75 13.31 20.20
C THR A 240 -1.31 14.77 20.15
N SER A 241 -1.03 15.32 18.96
CA SER A 241 -0.79 16.74 18.81
C SER A 241 -2.02 17.55 19.25
N GLY A 242 -1.82 18.78 19.75
CA GLY A 242 -2.89 19.58 20.35
C GLY A 242 -4.00 20.03 19.37
N GLY A 243 -3.77 19.89 18.05
CA GLY A 243 -4.74 20.19 16.99
C GLY A 243 -5.81 19.13 16.79
N ASN A 244 -6.77 19.36 15.90
CA ASN A 244 -7.59 18.26 15.36
C ASN A 244 -6.72 17.47 14.35
N PRO A 245 -6.63 16.14 14.47
CA PRO A 245 -5.94 15.32 13.49
C PRO A 245 -6.57 15.50 12.09
N THR A 246 -5.73 15.52 11.06
CA THR A 246 -6.13 15.47 9.64
C THR A 246 -5.81 14.11 9.04
N ALA A 247 -6.39 13.77 7.89
CA ALA A 247 -6.06 12.55 7.12
C ALA A 247 -4.54 12.37 6.93
N SER A 248 -3.87 13.42 6.44
CA SER A 248 -2.40 13.43 6.28
C SER A 248 -1.63 13.21 7.60
N SER A 249 -2.14 13.73 8.72
CA SER A 249 -1.49 13.51 10.02
C SER A 249 -1.60 12.07 10.50
N VAL A 250 -2.67 11.34 10.17
CA VAL A 250 -2.83 9.93 10.57
C VAL A 250 -2.18 8.95 9.60
N GLU A 251 -2.00 9.34 8.34
CA GLU A 251 -1.10 8.66 7.40
C GLU A 251 0.34 8.65 7.90
N ASN A 252 0.80 9.79 8.40
CA ASN A 252 2.17 10.04 8.81
C ASN A 252 2.26 10.48 10.27
N ALA A 253 1.60 9.72 11.15
CA ALA A 253 1.52 10.00 12.57
C ALA A 253 2.93 10.22 13.16
N SER A 254 3.12 11.40 13.73
CA SER A 254 4.43 11.86 14.20
C SER A 254 4.60 11.75 15.71
N SER A 255 3.49 11.55 16.43
CA SER A 255 3.50 11.42 17.89
C SER A 255 4.13 10.09 18.30
N THR A 256 4.87 10.13 19.39
CA THR A 256 5.43 8.92 20.01
C THR A 256 4.29 8.13 20.63
N THR A 257 4.45 6.81 20.75
CA THR A 257 3.50 6.02 21.54
C THR A 257 3.42 6.60 22.95
N LEU A 258 2.26 6.48 23.60
CA LEU A 258 2.18 6.74 25.03
C LEU A 258 3.24 5.89 25.77
N PRO A 259 3.73 6.36 26.93
CA PRO A 259 4.54 5.53 27.81
C PRO A 259 3.67 4.33 28.20
N LEU A 260 3.94 3.17 27.63
CA LEU A 260 3.14 1.97 27.84
C LEU A 260 4.06 0.86 28.30
N SER A 261 3.50 -0.16 28.95
CA SER A 261 4.25 -1.34 29.37
C SER A 261 5.09 -1.88 28.21
N SER A 262 6.36 -2.20 28.48
CA SER A 262 7.29 -2.76 27.49
C SER A 262 6.96 -4.22 27.12
N THR A 263 6.13 -4.91 27.91
CA THR A 263 5.78 -6.32 27.74
C THR A 263 4.38 -6.52 27.15
N THR A 264 3.40 -5.72 27.59
CA THR A 264 2.01 -5.74 27.10
C THR A 264 1.50 -4.31 26.98
N PRO A 265 1.93 -3.57 25.94
CA PRO A 265 1.57 -2.16 25.78
C PRO A 265 0.07 -1.95 25.58
N MET A 266 -0.63 -2.95 25.03
CA MET A 266 -2.05 -2.87 24.74
C MET A 266 -2.72 -4.24 24.88
N SER A 267 -3.87 -4.27 25.52
CA SER A 267 -4.70 -5.49 25.59
C SER A 267 -5.87 -5.34 24.63
N PHE A 268 -6.25 -6.46 24.02
CA PHE A 268 -7.40 -6.54 23.14
C PHE A 268 -8.38 -7.52 23.77
N ASP A 269 -9.61 -7.08 23.90
CA ASP A 269 -10.69 -7.91 24.40
C ASP A 269 -11.70 -8.15 23.29
N PHE A 270 -12.14 -9.40 23.22
CA PHE A 270 -13.16 -9.82 22.27
C PHE A 270 -14.45 -10.22 22.99
N SER A 271 -14.52 -10.15 24.32
CA SER A 271 -15.59 -10.67 25.18
C SER A 271 -16.99 -10.08 24.92
N ASN A 272 -17.09 -9.02 24.12
CA ASN A 272 -18.36 -8.49 23.59
C ASN A 272 -18.97 -9.40 22.52
N PHE A 273 -18.96 -10.71 22.76
CA PHE A 273 -19.58 -11.72 21.93
C PHE A 273 -21.02 -11.95 22.42
N THR A 274 -22.00 -11.67 21.56
CA THR A 274 -23.34 -12.28 21.69
C THR A 274 -23.67 -12.86 20.33
N PRO A 275 -23.86 -14.19 20.24
CA PRO A 275 -25.09 -14.76 20.76
C PRO A 275 -24.91 -16.08 21.54
N SER A 276 -25.90 -16.35 22.37
CA SER A 276 -26.10 -17.58 23.15
C SER A 276 -25.92 -18.86 22.33
N SER A 277 -24.79 -19.55 22.52
CA SER A 277 -24.49 -20.93 22.08
C SER A 277 -24.42 -21.17 20.55
N PRO A 278 -23.53 -22.07 20.06
CA PRO A 278 -22.64 -22.98 20.80
C PRO A 278 -21.18 -22.48 20.80
N GLY A 279 -20.78 -21.90 21.93
CA GLY A 279 -19.38 -21.58 22.24
C GLY A 279 -18.95 -20.15 21.93
N ASN A 280 -18.14 -19.58 22.82
CA ASN A 280 -17.40 -18.34 22.53
C ASN A 280 -16.08 -18.71 21.85
N PRO A 281 -15.63 -17.97 20.83
CA PRO A 281 -14.30 -18.17 20.26
C PRO A 281 -13.24 -17.89 21.34
N THR A 282 -12.20 -18.69 21.36
CA THR A 282 -11.04 -18.45 22.22
C THR A 282 -10.04 -17.59 21.47
N TYR A 283 -9.34 -16.70 22.15
CA TYR A 283 -8.38 -15.81 21.52
C TYR A 283 -7.11 -15.65 22.37
N THR A 284 -6.00 -15.37 21.70
CA THR A 284 -4.73 -15.02 22.35
C THR A 284 -4.11 -13.86 21.57
N CYS A 285 -3.87 -12.74 22.25
CA CYS A 285 -3.37 -11.53 21.63
C CYS A 285 -1.96 -11.18 22.11
N TYR A 286 -1.16 -10.72 21.17
CA TYR A 286 0.19 -10.24 21.36
C TYR A 286 0.25 -8.79 20.91
N SER A 287 0.94 -7.95 21.68
CA SER A 287 1.19 -6.57 21.31
C SER A 287 2.60 -6.18 21.70
N GLN A 288 3.27 -5.39 20.85
CA GLN A 288 4.61 -4.90 21.12
C GLN A 288 4.81 -3.52 20.51
N ARG A 289 5.50 -2.63 21.24
CA ARG A 289 5.95 -1.33 20.74
C ARG A 289 7.04 -1.52 19.69
N GLN A 290 6.87 -0.86 18.55
CA GLN A 290 7.76 -0.95 17.40
C GLN A 290 8.37 0.41 17.09
N LYS A 291 9.61 0.39 16.59
CA LYS A 291 10.35 1.54 16.10
C LYS A 291 10.70 1.33 14.63
N THR A 292 10.76 2.40 13.84
CA THR A 292 11.29 2.35 12.48
C THR A 292 12.56 3.18 12.44
N LEU A 293 13.66 2.54 12.04
CA LEU A 293 14.94 3.21 11.81
C LEU A 293 15.13 3.38 10.32
N ARG A 294 15.62 4.54 9.91
CA ARG A 294 15.99 4.80 8.52
C ARG A 294 17.50 4.90 8.41
N SER A 295 18.09 4.11 7.52
CA SER A 295 19.51 4.17 7.21
C SER A 295 19.82 5.49 6.50
N ASN A 296 20.82 6.23 7.02
CA ASN A 296 21.28 7.48 6.41
C ASN A 296 22.03 7.25 5.09
N SER A 297 22.57 6.05 4.85
CA SER A 297 23.39 5.73 3.67
C SER A 297 22.61 5.11 2.52
N THR A 298 21.60 4.29 2.82
CA THR A 298 20.78 3.58 1.82
C THR A 298 19.35 4.09 1.75
N GLY A 299 18.91 4.91 2.71
CA GLY A 299 17.52 5.35 2.84
C GLY A 299 16.56 4.23 3.25
N ALA A 300 17.05 3.01 3.45
CA ALA A 300 16.25 1.83 3.79
C ALA A 300 15.66 1.97 5.20
N GLU A 301 14.38 1.63 5.33
CA GLU A 301 13.69 1.60 6.62
C GLU A 301 13.64 0.18 7.15
N THR A 302 13.90 0.03 8.45
CA THR A 302 13.87 -1.26 9.13
C THR A 302 13.13 -1.11 10.45
N THR A 303 12.17 -1.99 10.69
CA THR A 303 11.34 -1.98 11.89
C THR A 303 11.88 -2.96 12.92
N PHE A 304 12.01 -2.50 14.16
CA PHE A 304 12.52 -3.28 15.27
C PHE A 304 11.64 -3.13 16.51
N PRO A 305 11.56 -4.16 17.37
CA PRO A 305 11.07 -4.02 18.73
C PRO A 305 11.78 -2.89 19.48
N GLU A 306 11.03 -2.07 20.22
CA GLU A 306 11.63 -0.96 20.99
C GLU A 306 12.69 -1.42 21.99
N ALA A 307 12.52 -2.60 22.59
CA ALA A 307 13.43 -3.18 23.57
C ALA A 307 14.82 -3.54 23.00
N GLN A 308 14.99 -3.59 21.68
CA GLN A 308 16.31 -3.80 21.07
C GLN A 308 17.10 -2.49 21.03
N SER A 309 18.31 -2.45 21.59
CA SER A 309 19.20 -1.28 21.52
C SER A 309 19.92 -1.22 20.17
N GLU A 310 19.89 -0.07 19.48
CA GLU A 310 20.66 0.15 18.25
C GLU A 310 21.75 1.22 18.51
N SER A 311 22.98 0.95 18.10
CA SER A 311 24.11 1.86 18.32
C SER A 311 23.96 3.15 17.50
N GLY A 312 24.08 4.31 18.15
CA GLY A 312 24.10 5.62 17.48
C GLY A 312 22.74 6.29 17.24
N TYR A 313 21.64 5.72 17.74
CA TYR A 313 20.29 6.27 17.57
C TYR A 313 19.54 6.36 18.91
N SER A 314 18.96 7.52 19.23
CA SER A 314 17.96 7.65 20.30
C SER A 314 16.60 7.19 19.78
N VAL A 315 15.96 6.24 20.46
CA VAL A 315 14.84 5.50 19.88
C VAL A 315 13.55 5.76 20.64
N THR A 316 12.52 6.20 19.92
CA THR A 316 11.18 6.34 20.46
C THR A 316 10.20 5.53 19.61
N ALA A 317 9.47 4.61 20.22
CA ALA A 317 8.44 3.85 19.51
C ALA A 317 7.36 4.80 18.97
N ARG A 318 6.91 4.52 17.73
CA ARG A 318 5.91 5.34 17.03
C ARG A 318 4.58 4.61 16.83
N PHE A 319 4.58 3.29 16.93
CA PHE A 319 3.36 2.50 16.83
C PHE A 319 3.48 1.21 17.65
N ILE A 320 2.34 0.57 17.86
CA ILE A 320 2.23 -0.76 18.46
C ILE A 320 1.80 -1.71 17.36
N ALA A 321 2.55 -2.78 17.13
CA ALA A 321 2.07 -3.89 16.32
C ALA A 321 1.31 -4.86 17.21
N TYR A 322 0.19 -5.39 16.72
CA TYR A 322 -0.57 -6.39 17.44
C TYR A 322 -1.02 -7.52 16.52
N ALA A 323 -1.16 -8.70 17.11
CA ALA A 323 -1.63 -9.90 16.44
C ALA A 323 -2.41 -10.76 17.44
N CYS A 324 -3.64 -11.08 17.08
CA CYS A 324 -4.55 -11.93 17.81
C CYS A 324 -4.80 -13.22 17.03
N ILE A 325 -4.64 -14.36 17.68
CA ILE A 325 -4.99 -15.67 17.15
C ILE A 325 -6.35 -16.02 17.70
N VAL A 326 -7.36 -16.01 16.83
CA VAL A 326 -8.77 -16.26 17.18
C VAL A 326 -9.14 -17.64 16.69
N THR A 327 -9.57 -18.51 17.60
CA THR A 327 -10.07 -19.85 17.29
C THR A 327 -11.58 -19.76 17.09
N PRO A 328 -12.08 -19.83 15.85
CA PRO A 328 -13.52 -19.83 15.59
C PRO A 328 -14.19 -21.10 16.13
N VAL A 329 -15.49 -21.04 16.33
CA VAL A 329 -16.29 -22.19 16.78
C VAL A 329 -17.19 -22.69 15.66
N ASP A 330 -17.62 -23.93 15.79
CA ASP A 330 -18.66 -24.50 14.94
C ASP A 330 -20.03 -24.11 15.51
N HIS A 331 -20.87 -23.49 14.67
CA HIS A 331 -22.17 -22.98 15.09
C HIS A 331 -23.34 -23.87 14.69
N ASP A 332 -23.13 -24.83 13.80
CA ASP A 332 -24.21 -25.65 13.22
C ASP A 332 -23.88 -27.16 13.25
N SER A 333 -22.75 -27.55 13.81
CA SER A 333 -22.29 -28.94 13.91
C SER A 333 -22.15 -29.62 12.54
N SER A 334 -22.06 -28.84 11.47
CA SER A 334 -21.96 -29.33 10.10
C SER A 334 -20.52 -29.20 9.62
N THR A 335 -19.96 -30.30 9.12
CA THR A 335 -18.62 -30.30 8.52
C THR A 335 -18.57 -29.61 7.15
N ALA A 336 -19.72 -29.28 6.55
CA ALA A 336 -19.81 -28.57 5.28
C ALA A 336 -19.64 -27.05 5.43
N THR A 337 -19.76 -26.54 6.66
CA THR A 337 -19.75 -25.12 7.01
C THR A 337 -18.44 -24.81 7.73
N ALA A 338 -17.73 -23.78 7.25
CA ALA A 338 -16.50 -23.37 7.90
C ALA A 338 -16.79 -22.81 9.28
N LYS A 339 -15.96 -23.15 10.27
CA LYS A 339 -16.00 -22.51 11.59
C LYS A 339 -15.81 -21.01 11.44
N ARG A 340 -16.55 -20.26 12.25
CA ARG A 340 -16.64 -18.81 12.15
C ARG A 340 -16.73 -18.16 13.53
N TRP A 341 -16.43 -16.87 13.58
CA TRP A 341 -16.63 -16.05 14.77
C TRP A 341 -17.30 -14.72 14.42
N TRP A 342 -18.01 -14.15 15.38
CA TRP A 342 -18.65 -12.83 15.33
C TRP A 342 -18.19 -12.08 16.55
N GLY A 343 -18.10 -10.75 16.51
CA GLY A 343 -17.87 -9.95 17.71
C GLY A 343 -17.27 -8.60 17.44
N LYS A 344 -16.78 -7.97 18.50
CA LYS A 344 -16.09 -6.68 18.45
C LYS A 344 -14.72 -6.83 19.10
N VAL A 345 -13.71 -6.23 18.47
CA VAL A 345 -12.38 -6.07 19.06
C VAL A 345 -12.38 -4.78 19.86
N THR A 346 -12.15 -4.82 21.16
CA THR A 346 -12.02 -3.61 21.99
C THR A 346 -10.58 -3.44 22.44
N ILE A 347 -10.09 -2.20 22.40
CA ILE A 347 -8.80 -1.84 22.96
C ILE A 347 -9.00 -1.55 24.45
N ILE A 348 -8.25 -2.25 25.28
CA ILE A 348 -8.17 -2.00 26.72
C ILE A 348 -6.84 -1.32 27.03
N PRO A 349 -6.86 -0.05 27.47
CA PRO A 349 -5.71 0.61 28.06
C PRO A 349 -5.15 -0.23 29.21
N ASN A 350 -3.87 -0.60 29.14
CA ASN A 350 -3.21 -1.15 30.31
C ASN A 350 -3.04 -0.02 31.34
N THR A 351 -3.56 -0.20 32.56
CA THR A 351 -3.67 0.86 33.59
C THR A 351 -2.34 1.24 34.24
N VAL A 352 -1.23 0.61 33.84
CA VAL A 352 0.10 0.89 34.37
C VAL A 352 1.07 1.09 33.21
N SER A 353 1.40 2.35 32.92
CA SER A 353 2.54 2.68 32.07
C SER A 353 3.86 2.38 32.80
N ALA A 354 4.95 2.28 32.05
CA ALA A 354 6.29 2.17 32.64
C ALA A 354 6.73 3.41 33.45
N ASP A 355 6.03 4.54 33.30
CA ASP A 355 6.33 5.82 33.98
C ASP A 355 5.27 6.26 35.01
N GLY A 356 4.26 5.42 35.29
CA GLY A 356 3.20 5.71 36.27
C GLY A 356 2.05 6.61 35.77
N THR A 357 2.07 7.04 34.51
CA THR A 357 0.93 7.71 33.85
C THR A 357 -0.18 6.73 33.48
N THR A 358 -1.36 6.89 34.09
CA THR A 358 -2.59 6.24 33.66
C THR A 358 -3.16 6.96 32.44
N TRP A 359 -3.36 6.24 31.33
CA TRP A 359 -4.16 6.71 30.20
C TRP A 359 -5.51 5.99 30.18
N SER A 360 -6.58 6.73 29.92
CA SER A 360 -7.94 6.21 29.89
C SER A 360 -8.67 6.68 28.64
N LEU A 361 -9.62 5.86 28.19
CA LEU A 361 -10.50 6.22 27.09
C LEU A 361 -11.60 7.17 27.58
N GLY A 362 -11.95 8.17 26.78
CA GLY A 362 -12.96 9.17 27.11
C GLY A 362 -13.06 10.27 26.05
N THR A 363 -13.89 11.27 26.34
CA THR A 363 -14.21 12.36 25.41
C THR A 363 -13.65 13.73 25.84
N THR A 364 -12.78 13.75 26.85
CA THR A 364 -12.18 14.97 27.40
C THR A 364 -10.77 15.22 26.84
N SER A 365 -10.21 16.40 27.08
CA SER A 365 -8.83 16.74 26.68
C SER A 365 -7.74 16.01 27.49
N SER A 366 -8.11 15.35 28.59
CA SER A 366 -7.23 14.55 29.44
C SER A 366 -7.39 13.04 29.23
N THR A 367 -8.27 12.64 28.32
CA THR A 367 -8.53 11.24 27.96
C THR A 367 -8.21 11.02 26.48
N TYR A 368 -8.29 9.78 26.03
CA TYR A 368 -7.99 9.40 24.66
C TYR A 368 -9.20 8.77 23.97
N LYS A 369 -9.25 8.88 22.65
CA LYS A 369 -10.25 8.23 21.79
C LYS A 369 -9.54 7.30 20.81
N VAL A 370 -10.16 6.17 20.51
CA VAL A 370 -9.68 5.21 19.51
C VAL A 370 -10.49 5.37 18.25
N CYS A 371 -9.81 5.65 17.14
CA CYS A 371 -10.41 5.66 15.81
C CYS A 371 -9.91 4.43 15.04
N ARG A 372 -10.81 3.70 14.41
CA ARG A 372 -10.48 2.60 13.49
C ARG A 372 -10.32 3.16 12.08
N TYR A 373 -9.33 2.69 11.33
CA TYR A 373 -9.28 2.95 9.88
C TYR A 373 -10.34 2.07 9.24
N SER A 374 -11.38 2.70 8.68
CA SER A 374 -12.53 2.00 8.12
C SER A 374 -13.15 2.85 7.01
N GLY A 375 -13.40 2.18 5.89
CA GLY A 375 -13.96 2.80 4.70
C GLY A 375 -14.33 1.74 3.68
N ASP A 376 -15.22 2.11 2.76
CA ASP A 376 -15.57 1.27 1.61
C ASP A 376 -14.45 1.38 0.57
N TYR A 377 -13.50 0.45 0.64
CA TYR A 377 -12.30 0.46 -0.21
C TYR A 377 -12.54 -0.23 -1.56
N ASN A 378 -13.56 -1.09 -1.62
CA ASN A 378 -13.94 -1.79 -2.85
C ASN A 378 -15.13 -1.14 -3.59
N VAL A 379 -15.71 -0.08 -3.02
CA VAL A 379 -16.81 0.74 -3.57
C VAL A 379 -18.11 -0.06 -3.74
N ASN A 380 -18.38 -1.00 -2.82
CA ASN A 380 -19.60 -1.82 -2.84
C ASN A 380 -20.73 -1.29 -1.95
N SER A 381 -20.56 -0.10 -1.37
CA SER A 381 -21.50 0.55 -0.45
C SER A 381 -21.77 -0.25 0.84
N ALA A 382 -20.81 -1.07 1.25
CA ALA A 382 -20.84 -1.84 2.47
C ALA A 382 -19.45 -1.87 3.12
N ILE A 383 -19.40 -2.20 4.41
CA ILE A 383 -18.14 -2.44 5.12
C ILE A 383 -18.04 -3.94 5.40
N SER A 384 -17.13 -4.60 4.68
CA SER A 384 -16.79 -6.01 4.88
C SER A 384 -15.85 -6.20 6.09
N ASN A 385 -15.68 -7.43 6.56
CA ASN A 385 -14.72 -7.74 7.64
C ASN A 385 -13.28 -7.28 7.35
N SER A 386 -12.84 -7.28 6.08
CA SER A 386 -11.52 -6.78 5.68
C SER A 386 -11.41 -5.26 5.73
N GLU A 387 -12.53 -4.55 5.67
CA GLU A 387 -12.64 -3.08 5.70
C GLU A 387 -12.83 -2.52 7.12
N HIS A 388 -12.53 -3.38 8.10
CA HIS A 388 -12.47 -3.05 9.53
C HIS A 388 -13.79 -2.49 10.09
N PRO A 389 -14.85 -3.31 10.13
CA PRO A 389 -16.12 -2.89 10.69
C PRO A 389 -16.01 -2.76 12.21
N LEU A 390 -16.95 -2.02 12.80
CA LEU A 390 -17.08 -1.98 14.27
C LEU A 390 -17.42 -3.37 14.84
N TRP A 391 -18.24 -4.12 14.11
CA TRP A 391 -18.70 -5.47 14.45
C TRP A 391 -18.37 -6.44 13.34
N TYR A 392 -17.54 -7.43 13.64
CA TYR A 392 -17.17 -8.50 12.74
C TYR A 392 -18.26 -9.56 12.68
N ARG A 393 -18.51 -10.09 11.47
CA ARG A 393 -19.58 -11.06 11.22
C ARG A 393 -19.07 -12.28 10.48
N ALA A 394 -19.36 -13.48 11.00
CA ALA A 394 -19.09 -14.75 10.35
C ALA A 394 -17.67 -14.86 9.77
N VAL A 395 -16.66 -14.42 10.52
CA VAL A 395 -15.27 -14.37 10.06
C VAL A 395 -14.74 -15.79 9.90
N THR A 396 -14.41 -16.16 8.67
CA THR A 396 -13.90 -17.49 8.27
C THR A 396 -12.45 -17.47 7.80
N GLY A 397 -11.83 -16.30 7.65
CA GLY A 397 -10.47 -16.11 7.17
C GLY A 397 -9.62 -15.24 8.09
N ALA A 398 -8.31 -15.20 7.84
CA ALA A 398 -7.43 -14.25 8.51
C ALA A 398 -7.74 -12.81 8.04
N LEU A 399 -7.69 -11.86 8.97
CA LEU A 399 -7.91 -10.43 8.77
C LEU A 399 -6.63 -9.68 9.15
N ASP A 400 -5.89 -9.24 8.16
CA ASP A 400 -4.77 -8.32 8.35
C ASP A 400 -5.23 -6.87 8.24
N SER A 401 -4.33 -5.92 8.50
CA SER A 401 -4.58 -4.50 8.31
C SER A 401 -5.75 -3.91 9.13
N GLN A 402 -6.08 -4.52 10.27
CA GLN A 402 -7.10 -4.03 11.20
C GLN A 402 -6.50 -2.90 12.06
N ASN A 403 -6.30 -1.74 11.47
CA ASN A 403 -5.48 -0.68 12.05
C ASN A 403 -6.29 0.31 12.88
N PHE A 404 -5.64 0.90 13.89
CA PHE A 404 -6.22 1.93 14.74
C PHE A 404 -5.30 3.15 14.87
N VAL A 405 -5.89 4.30 15.18
CA VAL A 405 -5.19 5.50 15.61
C VAL A 405 -5.80 6.01 16.90
N VAL A 406 -4.94 6.31 17.87
CA VAL A 406 -5.32 6.90 19.16
C VAL A 406 -5.09 8.40 19.10
N ILE A 407 -6.13 9.16 19.44
CA ILE A 407 -6.15 10.62 19.43
C ILE A 407 -6.60 11.15 20.81
N LEU A 408 -6.51 12.45 21.05
CA LEU A 408 -7.07 13.06 22.26
C LEU A 408 -8.60 12.94 22.28
N GLY A 409 -9.18 12.69 23.45
CA GLY A 409 -10.59 12.34 23.61
C GLY A 409 -11.56 13.42 23.13
N ASN A 410 -11.18 14.68 23.29
CA ASN A 410 -11.96 15.84 22.83
C ASN A 410 -11.82 16.16 21.33
N LYS A 411 -11.18 15.27 20.57
CA LYS A 411 -10.97 15.43 19.12
C LYS A 411 -11.85 14.47 18.35
N ASP A 412 -12.14 14.83 17.10
CA ASP A 412 -12.91 13.99 16.19
C ASP A 412 -11.99 13.07 15.40
N CYS A 413 -12.49 11.89 15.08
CA CYS A 413 -11.79 10.97 14.21
C CYS A 413 -11.65 11.60 12.82
N PRO A 414 -10.42 11.68 12.26
CA PRO A 414 -10.21 12.30 10.96
C PRO A 414 -10.92 11.53 9.87
N THR A 415 -11.61 12.26 9.01
CA THR A 415 -12.20 11.74 7.80
C THR A 415 -11.34 12.11 6.60
N ASP A 416 -11.40 11.28 5.57
CA ASP A 416 -10.69 11.46 4.32
C ASP A 416 -11.65 11.30 3.15
N VAL A 417 -11.22 11.73 1.96
CA VAL A 417 -11.91 11.45 0.71
C VAL A 417 -11.44 10.11 0.14
N ALA A 418 -12.25 9.50 -0.72
CA ALA A 418 -11.82 8.31 -1.44
C ALA A 418 -10.58 8.63 -2.28
N ALA A 419 -9.58 7.75 -2.24
CA ALA A 419 -8.32 7.94 -2.95
C ALA A 419 -8.60 8.21 -4.44
N ALA A 420 -8.08 9.33 -4.94
CA ALA A 420 -8.34 9.76 -6.31
C ALA A 420 -7.03 9.84 -7.14
N PRO A 421 -6.29 8.74 -7.34
CA PRO A 421 -4.96 8.76 -7.95
C PRO A 421 -4.94 9.26 -9.39
N LEU A 422 -6.09 9.23 -10.09
CA LEU A 422 -6.26 9.78 -11.43
C LEU A 422 -6.48 11.31 -11.44
N ALA A 423 -7.08 11.86 -10.39
CA ALA A 423 -7.35 13.30 -10.26
C ALA A 423 -6.24 14.02 -9.47
N ASN A 424 -5.64 13.33 -8.51
CA ASN A 424 -4.52 13.77 -7.70
C ASN A 424 -3.48 12.64 -7.62
N PRO A 425 -2.42 12.67 -8.44
CA PRO A 425 -1.36 11.66 -8.45
C PRO A 425 -0.54 11.55 -7.14
N ALA A 426 -0.86 12.33 -6.10
CA ALA A 426 -0.27 12.20 -4.77
C ALA A 426 -1.22 11.52 -3.75
N ASP A 427 -2.48 11.28 -4.12
CA ASP A 427 -3.52 10.69 -3.27
C ASP A 427 -3.80 9.24 -3.69
N TYR A 428 -3.07 8.33 -3.06
CA TYR A 428 -3.13 6.89 -3.32
C TYR A 428 -3.78 6.09 -2.19
N VAL A 429 -4.07 6.73 -1.06
CA VAL A 429 -4.50 6.05 0.17
C VAL A 429 -5.76 6.72 0.68
N ASN A 430 -6.76 5.92 1.04
CA ASN A 430 -7.93 6.41 1.75
C ASN A 430 -7.71 6.13 3.24
N THR A 431 -7.56 7.19 4.03
CA THR A 431 -7.30 7.08 5.47
C THR A 431 -8.48 7.46 6.34
N ASN A 432 -9.69 7.28 5.81
CA ASN A 432 -10.90 7.51 6.56
C ASN A 432 -10.91 6.72 7.86
N THR A 433 -11.24 7.40 8.95
CA THR A 433 -11.36 6.78 10.27
C THR A 433 -12.73 7.01 10.88
N THR A 434 -13.12 6.13 11.79
CA THR A 434 -14.39 6.22 12.51
C THR A 434 -14.17 5.89 13.99
N ASP A 435 -14.99 6.46 14.88
CA ASP A 435 -14.90 6.18 16.32
C ASP A 435 -15.17 4.69 16.59
N HIS A 436 -14.24 4.05 17.32
CA HIS A 436 -14.23 2.62 17.59
C HIS A 436 -14.86 2.25 18.93
N GLN A 437 -14.78 3.14 19.92
CA GLN A 437 -15.28 2.89 21.28
C GLN A 437 -16.00 4.13 21.83
N PRO A 438 -17.11 4.56 21.20
CA PRO A 438 -17.82 5.77 21.59
C PRO A 438 -18.45 5.63 22.99
N THR A 439 -18.43 6.70 23.77
CA THR A 439 -19.09 6.73 25.08
C THR A 439 -20.61 6.73 24.90
N GLY A 440 -21.32 5.70 25.39
CA GLY A 440 -22.78 5.57 25.29
C GLY A 440 -23.27 4.56 24.25
N GLU A 441 -22.40 3.67 23.78
CA GLU A 441 -22.70 2.68 22.74
C GLU A 441 -23.88 1.76 23.12
N LEU A 442 -24.84 1.62 22.20
CA LEU A 442 -25.90 0.61 22.26
C LEU A 442 -25.28 -0.77 21.99
N SER A 443 -25.70 -1.78 22.75
CA SER A 443 -25.35 -3.19 22.50
C SER A 443 -25.64 -3.60 21.04
N PHE A 444 -25.06 -4.71 20.57
CA PHE A 444 -25.18 -5.40 19.25
C PHE A 444 -26.58 -5.48 18.57
N GLN A 445 -27.62 -4.92 19.18
CA GLN A 445 -29.01 -4.92 18.75
C GLN A 445 -29.37 -3.64 17.97
N CYS A 446 -29.25 -3.75 16.64
CA CYS A 446 -29.92 -2.96 15.60
C CYS A 446 -29.41 -1.53 15.27
N ALA A 447 -28.92 -1.41 14.04
CA ALA A 447 -28.86 -0.17 13.26
C ALA A 447 -30.15 0.00 12.45
N THR A 448 -30.70 1.22 12.45
CA THR A 448 -31.82 1.76 11.65
C THR A 448 -33.27 1.44 12.10
N SER A 449 -33.90 2.46 12.72
CA SER A 449 -35.31 2.89 12.76
C SER A 449 -36.51 1.91 12.88
N ALA A 450 -36.33 0.59 12.98
CA ALA A 450 -37.44 -0.38 12.94
C ALA A 450 -37.52 -1.31 14.17
N CYS A 451 -37.31 -0.81 15.38
CA CYS A 451 -37.54 -1.59 16.62
C CYS A 451 -38.90 -1.24 17.24
N THR A 452 -39.99 -1.64 16.59
CA THR A 452 -41.31 -1.73 17.24
C THR A 452 -41.65 -3.21 17.46
N GLY A 453 -41.78 -3.61 18.72
CA GLY A 453 -42.23 -4.96 19.12
C GLY A 453 -41.24 -5.76 19.98
N ALA A 454 -41.77 -6.49 20.94
CA ALA A 454 -41.04 -7.36 21.86
C ALA A 454 -40.64 -8.67 21.15
N ASN A 455 -39.50 -8.67 20.47
CA ASN A 455 -38.60 -9.81 20.23
C ASN A 455 -37.62 -9.47 19.09
N LYS A 456 -36.62 -8.62 19.39
CA LYS A 456 -35.43 -8.38 18.57
C LYS A 456 -34.15 -8.91 19.25
N THR A 457 -34.29 -9.95 20.05
CA THR A 457 -33.21 -10.88 20.35
C THR A 457 -33.10 -11.84 19.17
N THR A 458 -31.88 -12.21 18.74
CA THR A 458 -31.58 -13.15 17.63
C THR A 458 -31.60 -12.61 16.19
N LEU A 459 -30.75 -11.63 15.85
CA LEU A 459 -29.99 -11.80 14.59
C LEU A 459 -28.84 -12.76 14.90
N GLU A 460 -29.22 -14.03 14.95
CA GLU A 460 -28.42 -15.19 15.36
C GLU A 460 -27.41 -15.63 14.26
N PRO A 461 -26.46 -16.52 14.59
CA PRO A 461 -25.28 -16.93 13.81
C PRO A 461 -25.60 -17.75 12.53
N ALA A 462 -26.84 -17.71 12.03
CA ALA A 462 -27.27 -18.40 10.81
C ALA A 462 -27.01 -17.60 9.52
N THR A 463 -26.76 -16.30 9.61
CA THR A 463 -26.45 -15.49 8.41
C THR A 463 -25.01 -15.74 7.92
N THR A 464 -24.84 -16.00 6.63
CA THR A 464 -23.52 -16.07 5.95
C THR A 464 -23.07 -14.71 5.41
N SER A 465 -23.90 -13.67 5.57
CA SER A 465 -23.59 -12.32 5.10
C SER A 465 -22.43 -11.73 5.89
N THR A 466 -21.36 -11.41 5.19
CA THR A 466 -20.16 -10.77 5.73
C THR A 466 -20.27 -9.24 5.77
N ASP A 467 -21.26 -8.68 5.07
CA ASP A 467 -21.31 -7.27 4.77
C ASP A 467 -22.28 -6.54 5.70
N LEU A 468 -21.83 -5.39 6.21
CA LEU A 468 -22.67 -4.42 6.90
C LEU A 468 -23.06 -3.30 5.93
N PRO A 469 -24.35 -2.99 5.75
CA PRO A 469 -24.72 -1.78 5.02
C PRO A 469 -24.10 -0.56 5.73
N MET A 470 -23.61 0.40 4.95
CA MET A 470 -23.11 1.67 5.50
C MET A 470 -24.22 2.36 6.30
N GLU A 471 -23.89 2.84 7.51
CA GLU A 471 -24.74 3.81 8.23
C GLU A 471 -24.57 5.22 7.67
#